data_AF-A0A399R0H7-F1
#
_entry.id   AF-A0A399R0H7-F1
#
_cell.length_a   1.000
_cell.length_b   1.000
_cell.length_c   1.000
_cell.angle_alpha   90.00
_cell.angle_beta   90.00
_cell.angle_gamma   90.00
#
_symmetry.space_group_name_H-M   'P 1'
#
loop_
_entity.id
_entity.type
_entity.pdbx_description
1 polymer ?
#
loop_
_entity_poly.entity_id
_entity_poly.type
_entity_poly.pdbx_seq_one_letter_code
_entity_poly.pdbx_strand_id
1 'polypeptide(L)'
;MSLAYPLAISADDALKAGGIAARTRYEAESLAGDTPILSLETEWLKPEAADVQALIKEAESGEAKGFIQIYEDADGKPVLAVTYWKLKHAPTGEAAASAPKPAKPEPAPPSSPKPKKQATEIDHTDDLYFRNARSKRSRKSKQADPRQMDLFVSPDQRGYEHKDPHNPNTMLTDEEGDGTTFGG
;
A
#
# COMPACT_ATOMS: atom_id res chain seq x y z
N MET A 1 -3.78 5.22 -14.52
CA MET A 1 -3.71 6.69 -14.36
C MET A 1 -2.91 6.99 -13.10
N SER A 2 -1.88 7.82 -13.24
CA SER A 2 -1.00 8.32 -12.17
C SER A 2 -1.66 9.29 -11.20
N LEU A 3 -1.96 8.95 -9.93
CA LEU A 3 -2.26 10.00 -8.94
C LEU A 3 -0.97 10.74 -8.61
N ALA A 4 -0.96 12.06 -8.81
CA ALA A 4 0.14 12.94 -8.46
C ALA A 4 -0.43 14.11 -7.66
N TYR A 5 0.25 14.44 -6.56
CA TYR A 5 -0.23 15.43 -5.60
C TYR A 5 0.62 16.71 -5.70
N PRO A 6 -0.01 17.89 -5.69
CA PRO A 6 0.70 19.16 -5.76
C PRO A 6 1.50 19.40 -4.48
N LEU A 7 2.57 20.18 -4.61
CA LEU A 7 3.35 20.67 -3.48
C LEU A 7 2.85 22.07 -3.11
N ALA A 8 2.37 22.25 -1.88
CA ALA A 8 1.75 23.51 -1.45
C ALA A 8 1.90 23.76 0.05
N ILE A 9 1.70 25.00 0.48
CA ILE A 9 1.68 25.37 1.90
C ILE A 9 0.28 25.15 2.50
N SER A 10 -0.77 25.35 1.68
CA SER A 10 -2.18 25.20 2.04
C SER A 10 -2.98 24.59 0.89
N ALA A 11 -4.18 24.09 1.15
CA ALA A 11 -5.05 23.56 0.10
C ALA A 11 -5.48 24.61 -0.93
N ASP A 12 -5.71 25.85 -0.53
CA ASP A 12 -6.04 26.93 -1.47
C ASP A 12 -4.89 27.20 -2.44
N ASP A 13 -3.65 27.09 -1.96
CA ASP A 13 -2.47 27.18 -2.82
C ASP A 13 -2.35 25.95 -3.73
N ALA A 14 -2.65 24.75 -3.22
CA ALA A 14 -2.64 23.52 -4.01
C ALA A 14 -3.61 23.57 -5.20
N LEU A 15 -4.75 24.25 -5.04
CA LEU A 15 -5.74 24.44 -6.11
C LEU A 15 -5.27 25.39 -7.20
N LYS A 16 -4.46 26.40 -6.85
CA LYS A 16 -3.96 27.43 -7.79
C LYS A 16 -2.60 27.07 -8.37
N ALA A 17 -1.81 26.29 -7.65
CA ALA A 17 -0.45 25.92 -8.02
C ALA A 17 -0.47 24.77 -9.02
N GLY A 18 -0.82 25.06 -10.27
CA GLY A 18 -0.82 24.10 -11.38
C GLY A 18 0.56 23.61 -11.84
N GLY A 19 1.62 23.79 -11.04
CA GLY A 19 3.00 23.78 -11.52
C GLY A 19 3.85 22.54 -11.22
N ILE A 20 3.69 21.91 -10.05
CA ILE A 20 4.62 20.85 -9.61
C ILE A 20 3.87 19.81 -8.78
N ALA A 21 3.91 18.55 -9.24
CA ALA A 21 3.23 17.44 -8.59
C ALA A 21 4.15 16.23 -8.45
N ALA A 22 4.00 15.51 -7.34
CA ALA A 22 4.78 14.32 -7.04
C ALA A 22 3.89 13.17 -6.58
N ARG A 23 4.26 11.94 -6.95
CA ARG A 23 3.53 10.75 -6.51
C ARG A 23 4.04 10.23 -5.19
N THR A 24 5.35 10.36 -4.98
CA THR A 24 6.04 9.86 -3.80
C THR A 24 6.67 11.00 -3.03
N ARG A 25 6.89 10.75 -1.73
CA ARG A 25 7.62 11.69 -0.87
C ARG A 25 9.02 11.99 -1.42
N TYR A 26 9.72 11.00 -1.96
CA TYR A 26 11.07 11.18 -2.50
C TYR A 26 11.10 12.10 -3.74
N GLU A 27 10.15 11.91 -4.67
CA GLU A 27 9.98 12.83 -5.80
C GLU A 27 9.63 14.23 -5.30
N ALA A 28 8.72 14.32 -4.32
CA ALA A 28 8.32 15.59 -3.76
C ALA A 28 9.53 16.31 -3.12
N GLU A 29 10.37 15.60 -2.37
CA GLU A 29 11.59 16.16 -1.76
C GLU A 29 12.59 16.60 -2.84
N SER A 30 12.70 15.84 -3.93
CA SER A 30 13.54 16.21 -5.09
C SER A 30 13.05 17.47 -5.79
N LEU A 31 11.73 17.66 -5.89
CA LEU A 31 11.11 18.83 -6.50
C LEU A 31 11.09 20.06 -5.58
N ALA A 32 10.99 19.84 -4.26
CA ALA A 32 10.98 20.90 -3.25
C ALA A 32 12.38 21.47 -2.95
N GLY A 33 13.44 20.72 -3.28
CA GLY A 33 14.83 21.12 -3.06
C GLY A 33 15.14 21.30 -1.57
N ASP A 34 15.39 22.54 -1.16
CA ASP A 34 15.73 22.88 0.23
C ASP A 34 14.51 23.03 1.15
N THR A 35 13.28 23.02 0.60
CA THR A 35 12.06 23.18 1.39
C THR A 35 11.62 21.83 1.95
N PRO A 36 11.60 21.63 3.28
CA PRO A 36 11.24 20.34 3.83
C PRO A 36 9.74 20.08 3.68
N ILE A 37 9.41 18.88 3.22
CA ILE A 37 8.04 18.37 3.21
C ILE A 37 7.70 17.82 4.58
N LEU A 38 6.59 18.30 5.12
CA LEU A 38 6.06 17.87 6.41
C LEU A 38 5.36 16.51 6.28
N SER A 39 4.33 16.46 5.44
CA SER A 39 3.48 15.28 5.26
C SER A 39 2.56 15.45 4.04
N LEU A 40 1.97 14.34 3.59
CA LEU A 40 0.81 14.37 2.70
C LEU A 40 -0.42 14.67 3.56
N GLU A 41 -1.08 15.81 3.34
CA GLU A 41 -2.28 16.20 4.08
C GLU A 41 -3.50 16.23 3.16
N THR A 42 -4.68 16.02 3.76
CA THR A 42 -5.98 16.17 3.10
C THR A 42 -6.77 17.23 3.84
N GLU A 43 -7.13 18.30 3.15
CA GLU A 43 -7.86 19.42 3.73
C GLU A 43 -9.22 19.58 3.05
N TRP A 44 -10.22 19.94 3.85
CA TRP A 44 -11.61 20.03 3.42
C TRP A 44 -11.99 21.49 3.23
N LEU A 45 -12.23 21.89 1.99
CA LEU A 45 -12.62 23.24 1.60
C LEU A 45 -14.10 23.27 1.25
N LYS A 46 -14.77 24.35 1.65
CA LYS A 46 -16.18 24.64 1.30
C LYS A 46 -16.22 25.83 0.34
N PRO A 47 -15.86 25.64 -0.93
CA PRO A 47 -15.92 26.71 -1.93
C PRO A 47 -17.37 27.13 -2.23
N GLU A 48 -17.52 28.30 -2.81
CA GLU A 48 -18.82 28.71 -3.36
C GLU A 48 -19.17 27.84 -4.58
N ALA A 49 -20.45 27.48 -4.72
CA ALA A 49 -20.90 26.54 -5.76
C ALA A 49 -20.56 27.00 -7.19
N ALA A 50 -20.43 28.31 -7.42
CA ALA A 50 -20.06 28.88 -8.72
C ALA A 50 -18.60 28.59 -9.10
N ASP A 51 -17.69 28.51 -8.12
CA ASP A 51 -16.25 28.42 -8.35
C ASP A 51 -15.76 26.97 -8.44
N VAL A 52 -16.55 26.01 -7.95
CA VAL A 52 -16.20 24.58 -7.91
C VAL A 52 -15.79 24.06 -9.29
N GLN A 53 -16.57 24.36 -10.33
CA GLN A 53 -16.25 23.88 -11.68
C GLN A 53 -15.00 24.54 -12.26
N ALA A 54 -14.72 25.79 -11.91
CA ALA A 54 -13.51 26.48 -12.35
C ALA A 54 -12.28 25.86 -11.68
N LEU A 55 -12.34 25.66 -10.36
CA LEU A 55 -11.29 25.03 -9.56
C LEU A 55 -10.98 23.60 -10.03
N ILE A 56 -12.01 22.81 -10.35
CA ILE A 56 -11.82 21.45 -10.88
C ILE A 56 -11.13 21.49 -12.25
N LYS A 57 -11.57 22.36 -13.17
CA LYS A 57 -10.97 22.47 -14.50
C LYS A 57 -9.52 22.93 -14.43
N GLU A 58 -9.21 23.88 -13.55
CA GLU A 58 -7.86 24.36 -13.32
C GLU A 58 -6.97 23.25 -12.75
N ALA A 59 -7.46 22.52 -11.76
CA ALA A 59 -6.75 21.39 -11.17
C ALA A 59 -6.54 20.22 -12.15
N GLU A 60 -7.52 19.91 -13.00
CA GLU A 60 -7.41 18.86 -14.02
C GLU A 60 -6.47 19.25 -15.18
N SER A 61 -6.28 20.55 -15.40
CA SER A 61 -5.37 21.07 -16.42
C SER A 61 -3.89 20.95 -16.05
N GLY A 62 -3.60 20.77 -14.76
CA GLY A 62 -2.25 20.64 -14.23
C GLY A 62 -1.63 19.25 -14.38
N GLU A 63 -0.37 19.14 -13.96
CA GLU A 63 0.35 17.86 -13.87
C GLU A 63 -0.15 16.99 -12.70
N ALA A 64 -0.66 17.64 -11.64
CA ALA A 64 -1.35 16.99 -10.54
C ALA A 64 -2.72 16.49 -10.99
N LYS A 65 -2.94 15.17 -11.01
CA LYS A 65 -4.23 14.57 -11.39
C LYS A 65 -4.82 13.76 -10.26
N GLY A 66 -6.12 13.97 -10.00
CA GLY A 66 -6.89 13.22 -9.02
C GLY A 66 -6.62 13.58 -7.56
N PHE A 67 -6.04 14.75 -7.31
CA PHE A 67 -5.78 15.22 -5.94
C PHE A 67 -6.99 15.89 -5.27
N ILE A 68 -8.06 16.16 -6.03
CA ILE A 68 -9.33 16.70 -5.55
C ILE A 68 -10.39 15.59 -5.56
N GLN A 69 -11.12 15.46 -4.46
CA GLN A 69 -12.33 14.67 -4.36
C GLN A 69 -13.49 15.58 -3.97
N ILE A 70 -14.65 15.39 -4.61
CA ILE A 70 -15.83 16.23 -4.39
C ILE A 70 -16.83 15.43 -3.58
N TYR A 71 -17.33 16.06 -2.53
CA TYR A 71 -18.37 15.55 -1.65
C TYR A 71 -19.51 16.56 -1.56
N GLU A 72 -20.63 16.13 -1.00
CA GLU A 72 -21.76 16.98 -0.67
C GLU A 72 -21.91 17.05 0.84
N ASP A 73 -22.09 18.27 1.37
CA ASP A 73 -22.42 18.50 2.78
C ASP A 73 -23.89 18.15 3.06
N ALA A 74 -24.29 18.16 4.33
CA ALA A 74 -25.67 17.91 4.75
C ALA A 74 -26.70 18.86 4.10
N ASP A 75 -26.27 20.05 3.69
CA ASP A 75 -27.09 21.06 3.00
C ASP A 75 -27.10 20.90 1.46
N GLY A 76 -26.49 19.84 0.92
CA GLY A 76 -26.35 19.63 -0.54
C GLY A 76 -25.34 20.57 -1.21
N LYS A 77 -24.46 21.20 -0.42
CA LYS A 77 -23.41 22.09 -0.93
C LYS A 77 -22.13 21.30 -1.23
N PRO A 78 -21.41 21.63 -2.31
CA PRO A 78 -20.16 20.94 -2.65
C PRO A 78 -19.06 21.22 -1.62
N VAL A 79 -18.33 20.18 -1.24
CA VAL A 79 -17.16 20.21 -0.37
C VAL A 79 -16.01 19.53 -1.11
N LEU A 80 -14.85 20.17 -1.16
CA LEU A 80 -13.65 19.63 -1.80
C LEU A 80 -12.71 19.06 -0.75
N ALA A 81 -12.31 17.80 -0.91
CA ALA A 81 -11.17 17.23 -0.21
C ALA A 81 -9.94 17.35 -1.12
N VAL A 82 -8.98 18.17 -0.72
CA VAL A 82 -7.76 18.46 -1.47
C VAL A 82 -6.59 17.78 -0.79
N THR A 83 -5.92 16.89 -1.53
CA THR A 83 -4.75 16.13 -1.09
C THR A 83 -3.46 16.75 -1.63
N TYR A 84 -2.51 17.10 -0.78
CA TYR A 84 -1.28 17.79 -1.21
C TYR A 84 -0.09 17.48 -0.30
N TRP A 85 1.12 17.61 -0.86
CA TRP A 85 2.36 17.57 -0.09
C TRP A 85 2.55 18.91 0.61
N LYS A 86 2.43 18.91 1.94
CA LYS A 86 2.55 20.12 2.73
C LYS A 86 4.00 20.53 2.91
N LEU A 87 4.31 21.71 2.40
CA LEU A 87 5.61 22.34 2.57
C LEU A 87 5.67 23.08 3.91
N LYS A 88 6.80 22.99 4.61
CA LYS A 88 7.09 23.92 5.69
C LYS A 88 7.29 25.29 5.06
N HIS A 89 6.48 26.27 5.45
CA HIS A 89 6.50 27.66 4.98
C HIS A 89 7.90 28.08 4.50
N ALA A 90 8.05 28.33 3.20
CA ALA A 90 9.29 28.92 2.70
C ALA A 90 9.40 30.32 3.31
N PRO A 91 10.47 30.65 4.05
CA PRO A 91 10.77 32.04 4.31
C PRO A 91 11.16 32.63 2.95
N THR A 92 10.33 33.54 2.42
CA THR A 92 10.80 34.51 1.44
C THR A 92 12.04 35.16 2.03
N GLY A 93 13.13 35.21 1.25
CA GLY A 93 14.50 35.25 1.75
C GLY A 93 14.85 36.29 2.82
N GLU A 94 16.01 36.01 3.43
CA GLU A 94 16.79 36.79 4.39
C GLU A 94 16.63 36.40 5.86
N ALA A 95 17.72 35.81 6.37
CA ALA A 95 18.27 35.89 7.71
C ALA A 95 17.33 35.97 8.94
N ALA A 96 17.67 35.09 9.88
CA ALA A 96 17.64 35.28 11.33
C ALA A 96 16.53 34.54 12.11
N ALA A 97 17.02 33.60 12.90
CA ALA A 97 16.66 33.39 14.30
C ALA A 97 15.21 32.99 14.61
N SER A 98 15.03 31.72 14.94
CA SER A 98 14.96 31.34 16.37
C SER A 98 14.67 29.84 16.52
N ALA A 99 15.67 29.11 16.98
CA ALA A 99 15.44 27.85 17.65
C ALA A 99 14.73 28.13 18.99
N PRO A 100 13.66 27.39 19.36
CA PRO A 100 13.24 27.38 20.75
C PRO A 100 14.14 26.41 21.52
N LYS A 101 15.04 26.98 22.35
CA LYS A 101 15.66 26.28 23.48
C LYS A 101 14.61 26.10 24.59
N PRO A 102 14.45 24.93 25.20
CA PRO A 102 13.83 24.85 26.52
C PRO A 102 14.89 25.04 27.62
N ALA A 103 14.67 26.01 28.51
CA ALA A 103 15.47 26.25 29.72
C ALA A 103 14.84 25.58 30.97
N LYS A 104 15.63 24.68 31.58
CA LYS A 104 15.80 24.21 32.99
C LYS A 104 15.19 25.07 34.15
N PRO A 105 15.23 24.64 35.46
CA PRO A 105 15.15 23.31 36.13
C PRO A 105 14.38 23.26 37.52
N GLU A 106 13.98 22.05 37.97
CA GLU A 106 13.90 21.43 39.34
C GLU A 106 13.36 22.14 40.62
N PRO A 107 12.75 21.37 41.58
CA PRO A 107 13.51 20.71 42.66
C PRO A 107 13.06 19.27 43.07
N ALA A 108 14.02 18.44 43.51
CA ALA A 108 13.89 17.11 44.16
C ALA A 108 13.79 17.24 45.72
N PRO A 109 13.88 16.20 46.62
CA PRO A 109 14.05 14.71 46.54
C PRO A 109 13.16 13.96 47.63
N PRO A 110 13.39 12.72 48.20
CA PRO A 110 14.51 11.75 48.11
C PRO A 110 14.24 10.20 48.08
N SER A 111 15.35 9.46 47.85
CA SER A 111 15.78 8.11 48.32
C SER A 111 15.30 6.78 47.68
N SER A 112 16.14 6.23 46.76
CA SER A 112 16.77 4.87 46.64
C SER A 112 16.08 3.55 47.12
N PRO A 113 16.55 2.32 46.76
CA PRO A 113 17.08 1.74 45.49
C PRO A 113 16.63 0.26 45.21
N LYS A 114 16.68 -0.20 43.93
CA LYS A 114 17.17 -1.51 43.39
C LYS A 114 16.38 -2.06 42.17
N PRO A 115 17.04 -2.81 41.27
CA PRO A 115 16.68 -2.95 39.85
C PRO A 115 15.94 -4.25 39.53
N LYS A 116 15.09 -4.25 38.49
CA LYS A 116 14.72 -5.43 37.70
C LYS A 116 13.97 -5.04 36.41
N LYS A 117 14.62 -5.32 35.27
CA LYS A 117 14.08 -5.50 33.91
C LYS A 117 13.04 -4.48 33.44
N GLN A 118 13.51 -3.41 32.80
CA GLN A 118 12.67 -2.59 31.94
C GLN A 118 12.21 -3.47 30.78
N ALA A 119 10.95 -3.91 30.84
CA ALA A 119 10.21 -4.26 29.65
C ALA A 119 10.20 -3.01 28.78
N THR A 120 10.88 -3.06 27.64
CA THR A 120 10.67 -2.09 26.59
C THR A 120 9.24 -2.27 26.12
N GLU A 121 8.32 -1.50 26.71
CA GLU A 121 7.00 -1.20 26.17
C GLU A 121 7.19 -0.40 24.88
N ILE A 122 7.78 -1.06 23.89
CA ILE A 122 7.56 -0.68 22.51
C ILE A 122 6.15 -1.21 22.26
N ASP A 123 5.21 -0.29 22.06
CA ASP A 123 3.87 -0.57 21.59
C ASP A 123 3.99 -1.18 20.18
N HIS A 124 4.37 -2.45 20.14
CA HIS A 124 4.37 -3.27 18.95
C HIS A 124 2.91 -3.59 18.68
N THR A 125 2.24 -2.63 18.04
CA THR A 125 0.87 -2.76 17.53
C THR A 125 0.68 -4.01 16.66
N ASP A 126 1.78 -4.52 16.09
CA ASP A 126 1.84 -5.75 15.31
C ASP A 126 1.73 -7.02 16.18
N ASP A 127 2.29 -7.02 17.39
CA ASP A 127 2.25 -8.18 18.29
C ASP A 127 0.85 -8.48 18.83
N LEU A 128 -0.06 -7.50 18.80
CA LEU A 128 -1.46 -7.68 19.22
C LEU A 128 -2.25 -8.58 18.27
N TYR A 129 -1.88 -8.60 16.98
CA TYR A 129 -2.56 -9.41 15.97
C TYR A 129 -1.85 -10.73 15.68
N PHE A 130 -0.55 -10.84 15.95
CA PHE A 130 0.23 -12.05 15.64
C PHE A 130 0.44 -13.02 16.82
N ARG A 131 0.19 -12.62 18.07
CA ARG A 131 0.28 -13.51 19.23
C ARG A 131 -0.72 -14.68 19.22
N ASN A 132 -1.84 -14.52 18.52
CA ASN A 132 -2.94 -15.51 18.50
C ASN A 132 -3.06 -16.26 17.17
N ALA A 133 -2.09 -16.15 16.27
CA ALA A 133 -1.97 -17.09 15.18
C ALA A 133 -1.72 -18.47 15.82
N ARG A 134 -2.78 -19.27 15.95
CA ARG A 134 -2.68 -20.68 16.35
C ARG A 134 -1.61 -21.30 15.48
N SER A 135 -0.41 -21.49 16.02
CA SER A 135 0.55 -22.41 15.46
C SER A 135 -0.14 -23.77 15.55
N LYS A 136 -0.92 -24.13 14.53
CA LYS A 136 -1.41 -25.49 14.37
C LYS A 136 -0.14 -26.32 14.46
N ARG A 137 -0.01 -27.15 15.50
CA ARG A 137 1.07 -28.13 15.59
C ARG A 137 1.17 -28.74 14.20
N SER A 138 2.29 -28.49 13.52
CA SER A 138 2.58 -29.11 12.24
C SER A 138 2.30 -30.60 12.44
N ARG A 139 1.23 -31.09 11.81
CA ARG A 139 0.99 -32.53 11.78
C ARG A 139 2.13 -33.03 10.91
N LYS A 140 3.13 -33.68 11.52
CA LYS A 140 4.17 -34.40 10.79
C LYS A 140 3.48 -35.15 9.64
N SER A 141 3.74 -34.73 8.41
CA SER A 141 3.26 -35.45 7.24
C SER A 141 3.80 -36.86 7.34
N LYS A 142 2.92 -37.87 7.38
CA LYS A 142 3.36 -39.25 7.22
C LYS A 142 4.06 -39.35 5.86
N GLN A 143 5.25 -39.93 5.83
CA GLN A 143 5.96 -40.21 4.59
C GLN A 143 5.04 -41.08 3.72
N ALA A 144 4.82 -40.67 2.47
CA ALA A 144 3.94 -41.38 1.56
C ALA A 144 4.38 -42.84 1.46
N ASP A 145 3.41 -43.77 1.52
CA ASP A 145 3.70 -45.20 1.39
C ASP A 145 4.27 -45.43 -0.02
N PRO A 146 5.44 -46.07 -0.16
CA PRO A 146 6.04 -46.35 -1.46
C PRO A 146 5.11 -47.05 -2.45
N ARG A 147 4.10 -47.79 -1.96
CA ARG A 147 3.12 -48.48 -2.79
C ARG A 147 1.96 -47.61 -3.27
N GLN A 148 1.87 -46.33 -2.84
CA GLN A 148 0.86 -45.41 -3.37
C GLN A 148 1.16 -44.94 -4.80
N MET A 149 2.42 -45.02 -5.25
CA MET A 149 2.78 -44.77 -6.65
C MET A 149 2.41 -45.93 -7.57
N ASP A 150 2.20 -47.13 -7.00
CA ASP A 150 1.78 -48.32 -7.76
C ASP A 150 0.27 -48.33 -8.10
N LEU A 151 -0.47 -47.28 -7.74
CA LEU A 151 -1.83 -47.05 -8.25
C LEU A 151 -1.83 -46.65 -9.75
N PHE A 152 -0.65 -46.41 -10.32
CA PHE A 152 -0.43 -46.09 -11.74
C PHE A 152 0.35 -47.19 -12.47
N VAL A 153 0.29 -48.45 -12.02
CA VAL A 153 0.92 -49.57 -12.74
C VAL A 153 0.15 -49.80 -14.04
N SER A 154 0.75 -49.36 -15.15
CA SER A 154 0.37 -49.76 -16.51
C SER A 154 0.51 -51.29 -16.68
N PRO A 155 -0.36 -51.95 -17.46
CA PRO A 155 -1.38 -51.37 -18.33
C PRO A 155 -2.72 -51.10 -17.62
N ASP A 156 -3.45 -50.09 -18.10
CA ASP A 156 -4.80 -49.74 -17.62
C ASP A 156 -5.66 -51.02 -17.54
N GLN A 157 -6.44 -51.17 -16.46
CA GLN A 157 -7.26 -52.37 -16.21
C GLN A 157 -8.27 -52.64 -17.34
N ARG A 158 -8.55 -51.63 -18.17
CA ARG A 158 -9.44 -51.69 -19.32
C ARG A 158 -8.80 -52.33 -20.56
N GLY A 159 -7.49 -52.57 -20.57
CA GLY A 159 -6.78 -53.33 -21.60
C GLY A 159 -6.50 -52.58 -22.91
N TYR A 160 -6.71 -51.26 -22.94
CA TYR A 160 -6.50 -50.42 -24.15
C TYR A 160 -5.04 -50.05 -24.41
N GLU A 161 -4.18 -50.25 -23.41
CA GLU A 161 -2.75 -50.00 -23.52
C GLU A 161 -1.99 -51.31 -23.41
N HIS A 162 -1.13 -51.61 -24.38
CA HIS A 162 -0.24 -52.77 -24.31
C HIS A 162 1.19 -52.38 -24.69
N LYS A 163 2.15 -53.13 -24.16
CA LYS A 163 3.57 -52.86 -24.43
C LYS A 163 3.90 -53.24 -25.87
N ASP A 164 4.63 -52.37 -26.56
CA ASP A 164 5.14 -52.68 -27.89
C ASP A 164 6.11 -53.88 -27.80
N PRO A 165 5.87 -54.97 -28.55
CA PRO A 165 6.79 -56.12 -28.60
C PRO A 165 8.20 -55.77 -29.09
N HIS A 166 8.37 -54.67 -29.83
CA HIS A 166 9.64 -54.29 -30.45
C HIS A 166 10.38 -53.18 -29.70
N ASN A 167 9.71 -52.45 -28.79
CA ASN A 167 10.35 -51.43 -27.96
C ASN A 167 9.72 -51.39 -26.54
N PRO A 168 10.45 -51.87 -25.51
CA PRO A 168 9.90 -52.07 -24.17
C PRO A 168 9.59 -50.78 -23.40
N ASN A 169 10.00 -49.61 -23.93
CA ASN A 169 9.79 -48.31 -23.30
C ASN A 169 8.61 -47.53 -23.89
N THR A 170 7.90 -48.08 -24.88
CA THR A 170 6.76 -47.46 -25.54
C THR A 170 5.50 -48.30 -25.34
N MET A 171 4.39 -47.63 -25.01
CA MET A 171 3.06 -48.23 -24.91
C MET A 171 2.28 -47.89 -26.18
N LEU A 172 1.64 -48.89 -26.78
CA LEU A 172 0.65 -48.69 -27.85
C LEU A 172 -0.73 -48.56 -27.23
N THR A 173 -1.44 -47.52 -27.63
CA THR A 173 -2.86 -47.31 -27.37
C THR A 173 -3.62 -47.66 -28.64
N ASP A 174 -4.55 -48.62 -28.56
CA ASP A 174 -5.43 -48.93 -29.69
C ASP A 174 -6.49 -47.83 -29.81
N GLU A 175 -6.24 -46.85 -30.69
CA GLU A 175 -7.13 -45.72 -30.97
C GLU A 175 -8.26 -46.16 -31.92
N GLU A 176 -9.32 -46.74 -31.36
CA GLU A 176 -10.62 -46.85 -32.04
C GLU A 176 -11.69 -46.19 -31.16
N GLY A 177 -11.81 -44.87 -31.30
CA GLY A 177 -12.86 -44.05 -30.72
C GLY A 177 -13.27 -42.99 -31.74
N ASP A 178 -14.33 -43.30 -32.47
CA ASP A 178 -14.96 -42.52 -33.54
C ASP A 178 -14.98 -41.00 -33.27
N GLY A 179 -14.46 -40.23 -34.22
CA GLY A 179 -14.34 -38.79 -34.14
C GLY A 179 -15.68 -38.09 -34.07
N THR A 180 -16.15 -37.75 -32.87
CA THR A 180 -17.26 -36.80 -32.69
C THR A 180 -17.02 -35.86 -31.51
N THR A 181 -16.61 -34.64 -31.89
CA THR A 181 -16.96 -33.34 -31.31
C THR A 181 -17.63 -33.31 -29.94
N PHE A 182 -17.01 -32.60 -28.99
CA PHE A 182 -17.78 -31.68 -28.15
C PHE A 182 -16.95 -30.45 -27.78
N GLY A 183 -17.15 -29.39 -28.56
CA GLY A 183 -17.12 -28.03 -28.04
C GLY A 183 -18.55 -27.66 -27.63
N GLY A 184 -18.68 -27.09 -26.43
CA GLY A 184 -19.93 -26.65 -25.81
C GLY A 184 -19.72 -26.38 -24.33
#